data_AF-A0AAW0A0J7-F1
#
_entry.id   AF-A0AAW0A0J7-F1
#
_cell.length_a   1.000
_cell.length_b   1.000
_cell.length_c   1.000
_cell.angle_alpha   90.00
_cell.angle_beta   90.00
_cell.angle_gamma   90.00
#
_symmetry.space_group_name_H-M   'P 1'
#
loop_
_entity.id
_entity.type
_entity.pdbx_description
1 polymer ?
#
loop_
_entity_poly.entity_id
_entity_poly.type
_entity_poly.pdbx_seq_one_letter_code
_entity_poly.pdbx_strand_id
1 'polypeptide(L)'
;MPFKPLAALDPQKLDAACENLCRVFGVPSLYRHQRETGENILKGVSTFLDVPTGGGKTLAYWLPLFYYWTPGNTQDNCQKIILVVGPLSALMLSQATSLTQKGNWNPCCCSDL
;
A
#
# COMPACT_ATOMS: atom_id res chain seq x y z
N MET A 1 -9.66 1.83 15.08
CA MET A 1 -8.80 2.96 15.51
C MET A 1 -8.76 4.01 14.40
N PRO A 2 -8.91 5.32 14.70
CA PRO A 2 -8.75 6.35 13.67
C PRO A 2 -7.30 6.40 13.17
N PHE A 3 -7.13 6.69 11.87
CA PHE A 3 -5.81 6.93 11.30
C PHE A 3 -5.17 8.14 12.00
N LYS A 4 -3.95 7.96 12.53
CA LYS A 4 -3.17 9.04 13.13
C LYS A 4 -1.99 9.34 12.20
N PRO A 5 -1.95 10.53 11.59
CA PRO A 5 -0.82 10.95 10.76
C PRO A 5 0.50 10.90 11.52
N LEU A 6 1.58 10.49 10.83
CA LEU A 6 2.92 10.53 11.39
C LEU A 6 3.51 11.93 11.24
N ALA A 7 3.94 12.53 12.36
CA ALA A 7 4.64 13.82 12.36
C ALA A 7 6.03 13.74 11.71
N ALA A 8 6.68 12.58 11.82
CA ALA A 8 7.94 12.26 11.17
C ALA A 8 7.94 10.78 10.75
N LEU A 9 8.56 10.49 9.60
CA LEU A 9 8.75 9.13 9.13
C LEU A 9 10.12 8.62 9.62
N ASP A 10 10.16 7.36 10.05
CA ASP A 10 11.42 6.67 10.31
C ASP A 10 12.06 6.28 8.97
N PRO A 11 13.26 6.82 8.63
CA PRO A 11 13.90 6.55 7.35
C PRO A 11 14.24 5.07 7.15
N GLN A 12 14.72 4.39 8.19
CA GLN A 12 15.11 2.98 8.08
C GLN A 12 13.88 2.11 7.83
N LYS A 13 12.78 2.41 8.52
CA LYS A 13 11.51 1.71 8.34
C LYS A 13 10.91 1.97 6.96
N LEU A 14 11.02 3.20 6.46
CA LEU A 14 10.55 3.56 5.13
C LEU A 14 11.34 2.85 4.03
N ASP A 15 12.67 2.81 4.15
CA ASP A 15 13.52 2.14 3.18
C ASP A 15 13.28 0.62 3.21
N ALA A 16 13.17 0.00 4.40
CA ALA A 16 12.80 -1.42 4.53
C ALA A 16 11.41 -1.72 3.94
N ALA A 17 10.44 -0.82 4.09
CA ALA A 17 9.13 -0.95 3.47
C ALA A 17 9.20 -0.90 1.94
N CYS A 18 10.02 0.00 1.39
CA CYS A 18 10.26 0.08 -0.06
C CYS A 18 10.93 -1.18 -0.59
N GLU A 19 11.96 -1.68 0.09
CA GLU A 19 12.66 -2.93 -0.28
C GLU A 19 11.72 -4.14 -0.25
N ASN A 20 10.92 -4.28 0.81
CA ASN A 20 9.94 -5.35 0.93
C ASN A 20 8.87 -5.25 -0.17
N LEU A 21 8.40 -4.04 -0.47
CA LEU A 21 7.44 -3.80 -1.54
C LEU A 21 8.05 -4.19 -2.90
N CYS A 22 9.27 -3.76 -3.20
CA CYS A 22 10.02 -4.15 -4.40
C CYS A 22 10.16 -5.68 -4.51
N ARG A 23 10.51 -6.35 -3.40
CA ARG A 23 10.67 -7.80 -3.33
C ARG A 23 9.37 -8.55 -3.57
N VAL A 24 8.28 -8.15 -2.93
CA VAL A 24 6.95 -8.79 -3.09
C VAL A 24 6.43 -8.60 -4.51
N PHE A 25 6.60 -7.41 -5.10
CA PHE A 25 6.09 -7.13 -6.43
C PHE A 25 7.03 -7.56 -7.56
N GLY A 26 8.29 -7.87 -7.27
CA GLY A 26 9.31 -8.27 -8.23
C GLY A 26 9.79 -7.11 -9.11
N VAL A 27 9.84 -5.89 -8.56
CA VAL A 27 10.25 -4.68 -9.28
C VAL A 27 11.60 -4.17 -8.75
N PRO A 28 12.48 -3.60 -9.60
CA PRO A 28 13.83 -3.22 -9.19
C PRO A 28 13.87 -2.03 -8.24
N SER A 29 12.96 -1.06 -8.40
CA SER A 29 12.83 0.11 -7.54
C SER A 29 11.45 0.75 -7.72
N LEU A 30 11.06 1.59 -6.75
CA LEU A 30 9.87 2.44 -6.88
C LEU A 30 10.20 3.69 -7.68
N TYR A 31 9.26 4.14 -8.50
CA TYR A 31 9.35 5.47 -9.09
C TYR A 31 9.21 6.55 -8.02
N ARG A 32 9.84 7.70 -8.25
CA ARG A 32 9.81 8.85 -7.35
C ARG A 32 8.38 9.22 -6.90
N HIS A 33 7.45 9.34 -7.85
CA HIS A 33 6.06 9.71 -7.56
C HIS A 33 5.32 8.66 -6.70
N GLN A 34 5.69 7.38 -6.78
CA GLN A 34 5.11 6.31 -5.95
C GLN A 34 5.57 6.45 -4.51
N ARG A 35 6.87 6.71 -4.30
CA ARG A 35 7.46 6.96 -2.97
C ARG A 35 6.87 8.21 -2.34
N GLU A 36 6.89 9.34 -3.05
CA GLU A 36 6.36 10.62 -2.56
C GLU A 36 4.87 10.52 -2.17
N THR A 37 4.06 9.82 -2.98
CA THR A 37 2.65 9.61 -2.67
C THR A 37 2.47 8.77 -1.40
N GLY A 38 3.21 7.66 -1.26
CA GLY A 38 3.12 6.83 -0.05
C GLY A 38 3.58 7.57 1.21
N GLU A 39 4.63 8.38 1.12
CA GLU A 39 5.08 9.25 2.21
C GLU A 39 4.01 10.28 2.60
N ASN A 40 3.38 10.92 1.61
CA ASN A 40 2.29 11.87 1.86
C ASN A 40 1.11 11.19 2.56
N ILE A 41 0.72 9.99 2.13
CA ILE A 41 -0.34 9.22 2.78
C ILE A 41 0.04 8.93 4.25
N LEU A 42 1.26 8.50 4.53
CA LEU A 42 1.74 8.25 5.89
C LEU A 42 1.74 9.50 6.78
N LYS A 43 2.01 10.68 6.19
CA LYS A 43 1.93 12.00 6.83
C LYS A 43 0.50 12.55 6.91
N GLY A 44 -0.50 11.84 6.40
CA GLY A 44 -1.90 12.28 6.38
C GLY A 44 -2.17 13.45 5.41
N VAL A 45 -1.32 13.64 4.41
CA VAL A 45 -1.46 14.68 3.39
C VAL A 45 -2.33 14.15 2.24
N SER A 46 -3.44 14.84 1.97
CA SER A 46 -4.29 14.55 0.81
C SER A 46 -3.49 14.72 -0.47
N THR A 47 -3.37 13.64 -1.24
CA THR A 47 -2.53 13.60 -2.45
C THR A 47 -3.38 13.27 -3.67
N PHE A 48 -3.26 14.09 -4.72
CA PHE A 48 -3.82 13.80 -6.03
C PHE A 48 -2.72 13.26 -6.93
N LEU A 49 -2.83 11.99 -7.33
CA LEU A 49 -1.84 11.31 -8.17
C LEU A 49 -2.36 11.18 -9.60
N ASP A 50 -1.90 12.07 -10.49
CA ASP A 50 -2.18 12.01 -11.91
C ASP A 50 -1.04 11.32 -12.67
N VAL A 51 -1.29 10.07 -13.05
CA VAL A 51 -0.33 9.21 -13.76
C VAL A 51 -1.14 8.45 -14.81
N PRO A 52 -0.60 8.15 -16.01
CA PRO A 52 -1.30 7.32 -17.00
C PRO A 52 -1.65 5.92 -16.47
N THR A 53 -2.65 5.29 -17.09
CA THR A 53 -2.96 3.86 -16.87
C THR A 53 -1.72 3.01 -17.14
N GLY A 54 -1.47 2.00 -16.32
CA GLY A 54 -0.23 1.21 -16.37
C GLY A 54 0.99 1.85 -15.70
N GLY A 55 0.95 3.13 -15.28
CA GLY A 55 2.07 3.80 -14.61
C GLY A 55 2.37 3.37 -13.17
N GLY A 56 1.80 2.24 -12.71
CA GLY A 56 2.13 1.68 -11.41
C GLY A 56 1.54 2.43 -10.21
N LYS A 57 0.41 3.12 -10.37
CA LYS A 57 -0.32 3.79 -9.26
C LYS A 57 -0.55 2.87 -8.05
N THR A 58 -0.68 1.58 -8.30
CA THR A 58 -0.92 0.56 -7.28
C THR A 58 0.15 0.53 -6.20
N LEU A 59 1.43 0.63 -6.55
CA LEU A 59 2.52 0.61 -5.57
C LEU A 59 2.49 1.80 -4.61
N ALA A 60 1.95 2.94 -5.05
CA ALA A 60 1.92 4.18 -4.27
C ALA A 60 1.07 4.05 -2.99
N TYR A 61 -0.08 3.37 -3.04
CA TYR A 61 -0.93 3.15 -1.87
C TYR A 61 -0.63 1.86 -1.12
N TRP A 62 0.23 0.97 -1.63
CA TRP A 62 0.73 -0.19 -0.86
C TRP A 62 1.89 0.17 0.07
N LEU A 63 2.70 1.19 -0.25
CA LEU A 63 3.82 1.60 0.59
C LEU A 63 3.40 1.89 2.06
N PRO A 64 2.29 2.60 2.34
CA PRO A 64 1.81 2.77 3.71
C PRO A 64 1.48 1.45 4.43
N LEU A 65 0.99 0.43 3.72
CA LEU A 65 0.71 -0.87 4.31
C LEU A 65 2.01 -1.55 4.73
N PHE A 66 2.98 -1.58 3.82
CA PHE A 66 4.29 -2.18 4.05
C PHE A 66 5.09 -1.45 5.14
N TYR A 67 4.85 -0.14 5.31
CA TYR A 67 5.42 0.62 6.42
C TYR A 67 4.93 0.10 7.77
N TYR A 68 3.65 -0.23 7.92
CA TYR A 68 3.12 -0.75 9.19
C TYR A 68 3.20 -2.26 9.33
N TRP A 69 3.44 -2.97 8.24
CA TRP A 69 3.56 -4.42 8.23
C TRP A 69 4.94 -4.88 8.72
N THR A 70 4.97 -5.98 9.46
CA THR A 70 6.20 -6.64 9.89
C THR A 70 5.99 -8.14 9.79
N PRO A 71 6.83 -8.89 9.04
CA PRO A 71 6.71 -10.34 8.92
C PRO A 71 6.69 -11.01 10.31
N GLY A 72 5.71 -11.87 10.57
CA GLY A 72 5.60 -12.63 11.82
C GLY A 72 4.99 -11.86 13.00
N ASN A 73 4.58 -10.60 12.83
CA ASN A 73 3.91 -9.85 13.88
C ASN A 73 2.38 -10.06 13.80
N THR A 74 1.85 -10.88 14.70
CA THR A 74 0.42 -11.20 14.84
C THR A 74 -0.30 -10.38 15.92
N GLN A 75 0.32 -9.30 16.43
CA GLN A 75 -0.33 -8.45 17.42
C GLN A 75 -1.54 -7.71 16.83
N ASP A 76 -2.64 -7.66 17.58
CA ASP A 76 -3.89 -6.98 17.17
C ASP A 76 -3.69 -5.48 16.85
N ASN A 77 -2.62 -4.86 17.36
CA ASN A 77 -2.28 -3.46 17.08
C ASN A 77 -1.67 -3.21 15.69
N CYS A 78 -1.29 -4.28 14.96
CA CYS A 78 -0.62 -4.20 13.66
C CYS A 78 -1.59 -4.23 12.47
N GLN A 79 -2.91 -4.37 12.71
CA GLN A 79 -3.91 -4.31 11.65
C GLN A 79 -4.16 -2.85 11.23
N LYS A 80 -3.42 -2.38 10.23
CA LYS A 80 -3.73 -1.14 9.50
C LYS A 80 -4.53 -1.49 8.25
N ILE A 81 -5.72 -0.91 8.15
CA ILE A 81 -6.61 -1.08 7.00
C ILE A 81 -6.35 0.06 6.02
N ILE A 82 -6.13 -0.28 4.75
CA ILE A 82 -6.16 0.67 3.64
C ILE A 82 -7.45 0.43 2.87
N LEU A 83 -8.32 1.43 2.83
CA LEU A 83 -9.54 1.40 2.03
C LEU A 83 -9.24 2.00 0.66
N VAL A 84 -9.24 1.14 -0.36
CA VAL A 84 -9.15 1.57 -1.77
C VAL A 84 -10.56 1.56 -2.33
N VAL A 85 -11.07 2.74 -2.70
CA VAL A 85 -12.37 2.88 -3.35
C VAL A 85 -12.12 3.12 -4.84
N GLY A 86 -12.68 2.27 -5.68
CA GLY A 86 -12.59 2.38 -7.14
C GLY A 86 -13.93 2.07 -7.81
N PRO A 87 -14.21 2.67 -8.96
CA PRO A 87 -15.51 2.53 -9.64
C PRO A 87 -15.71 1.17 -10.34
N LEU A 88 -14.65 0.35 -10.46
CA LEU A 88 -14.66 -0.91 -11.23
C LEU A 88 -14.23 -2.08 -10.34
N SER A 89 -15.21 -2.89 -9.92
CA SER A 89 -15.02 -4.09 -9.09
C SER A 89 -14.05 -5.11 -9.71
N ALA A 90 -14.06 -5.27 -11.03
CA ALA A 90 -13.17 -6.20 -11.75
C ALA A 90 -11.67 -5.82 -11.67
N LEU A 91 -11.35 -4.52 -11.66
CA LEU A 91 -9.98 -4.03 -11.49
C LEU A 91 -9.49 -4.20 -10.06
N MET A 92 -10.38 -4.03 -9.08
CA MET A 92 -10.08 -4.25 -7.67
C MET A 92 -9.84 -5.73 -7.38
N LEU A 93 -10.62 -6.63 -7.97
CA LEU A 93 -10.40 -8.07 -7.86
C LEU A 93 -9.04 -8.49 -8.43
N SER A 94 -8.67 -8.00 -9.61
CA SER A 94 -7.36 -8.31 -10.23
C SER A 94 -6.18 -7.85 -9.36
N GLN A 95 -6.30 -6.69 -8.71
CA GLN A 95 -5.28 -6.18 -7.79
C GLN A 95 -5.23 -6.93 -6.46
N ALA A 96 -6.39 -7.34 -5.93
CA ALA A 96 -6.50 -8.15 -4.72
C ALA A 96 -5.92 -9.57 -4.91
N THR A 97 -6.28 -10.25 -6.00
CA THR A 97 -5.79 -11.60 -6.32
C THR A 97 -4.27 -11.63 -6.51
N SER A 98 -3.68 -10.56 -7.05
CA SER A 98 -2.23 -10.42 -7.20
C SER A 98 -1.47 -10.39 -5.87
N LEU A 99 -2.14 -10.03 -4.75
CA LEU A 99 -1.55 -10.02 -3.40
C LEU A 99 -1.73 -11.36 -2.70
N THR A 100 -2.88 -12.00 -2.87
CA THR A 100 -3.13 -13.35 -2.33
C THR A 100 -2.12 -14.35 -2.89
N GLN A 101 -1.82 -14.26 -4.19
CA GLN A 101 -0.81 -15.13 -4.82
C GLN A 101 0.63 -14.87 -4.37
N LYS A 102 0.96 -13.65 -3.91
CA LYS A 102 2.35 -13.26 -3.66
C LYS A 102 2.74 -13.18 -2.17
N GLY A 103 1.78 -13.18 -1.24
CA GLY A 103 2.11 -12.94 0.17
C GLY A 103 1.17 -13.53 1.23
N ASN A 104 0.26 -14.46 0.90
CA ASN A 104 -0.65 -15.06 1.88
C ASN A 104 -1.55 -14.03 2.61
N TRP A 105 -1.95 -12.97 1.90
CA TRP A 105 -2.88 -11.94 2.37
C TRP A 105 -4.33 -12.31 2.03
N ASN A 106 -5.27 -12.01 2.93
CA ASN A 106 -6.69 -12.30 2.76
C ASN A 106 -7.48 -10.99 2.47
N PRO A 107 -7.56 -10.54 1.21
CA PRO A 107 -8.29 -9.33 0.85
C PRO A 107 -9.80 -9.58 0.89
N CYS A 108 -10.54 -8.75 1.61
CA CYS A 108 -12.01 -8.72 1.56
C CYS A 108 -12.46 -7.73 0.46
N CYS A 109 -13.01 -8.24 -0.64
CA CYS A 109 -13.69 -7.42 -1.64
C CYS A 109 -15.20 -7.55 -1.45
N CYS A 110 -15.89 -6.45 -1.12
CA CYS A 110 -17.34 -6.38 -1.26
C CYS A 110 -17.66 -5.93 -2.68
N SER A 111 -18.22 -6.82 -3.49
CA SER A 111 -18.71 -6.51 -4.83
C SER A 111 -20.18 -6.89 -4.94
N ASP A 112 -21.04 -6.23 -4.17
CA ASP A 112 -22.50 -6.31 -4.34
C ASP A 112 -23.15 -5.00 -3.86
N LEU A 113 -23.44 -4.12 -4.83
CA LEU A 113 -24.52 -3.13 -4.82
C LEU A 113 -25.01 -2.95 -6.25
#